data_AF-A0A089LHT6-F1
#
_entry.id   AF-A0A089LHT6-F1
#
_cell.length_a   1.000
_cell.length_b   1.000
_cell.length_c   1.000
_cell.angle_alpha   90.00
_cell.angle_beta   90.00
_cell.angle_gamma   90.00
#
_symmetry.space_group_name_H-M   'P 1'
#
loop_
_entity.id
_entity.type
_entity.pdbx_description
1 polymer ?
#
loop_
_entity_poly.entity_id
_entity_poly.type
_entity_poly.pdbx_seq_one_letter_code
_entity_poly.pdbx_strand_id
1 'polypeptide(L)'
;MKREGHDHYKTLICGATLSGIGAALAAPESALVVERSAAVGQEFIESFNPGRNGDAPSLSGFGYSFAAELRQRNLTGPAIAPVHLPGLHPVLCRRLLDARVHVLLLTEILQIRQHSSGFEVELYNASGIRTVTAGRILDTTTSRVSRPADRFQPDKRSLNAYIHTDIAGQGLPAASDPGVELVQGRFSAEHIIKWTLEADDDWPAARKGLLSYWHNRPSVLLPWTIAAIASVFDSDVPRGLQIFMDDWFWLPSKGYRQPVEAIDQGYVHRRRWEAEADGVR
;
A
#
# COMPACT_ATOMS: atom_id res chain seq x y z
N MET A 1 25.63 -33.11 9.98
CA MET A 1 25.68 -31.69 9.59
C MET A 1 24.63 -31.47 8.50
N LYS A 2 23.39 -31.09 8.87
CA LYS A 2 22.36 -30.78 7.88
C LYS A 2 22.81 -29.48 7.21
N ARG A 3 22.99 -29.49 5.88
CA ARG A 3 23.14 -28.23 5.13
C ARG A 3 21.88 -27.42 5.41
N GLU A 4 22.02 -26.29 6.07
CA GLU A 4 20.95 -25.29 6.16
C GLU A 4 20.62 -24.91 4.71
N GLY A 5 19.48 -25.36 4.23
CA GLY A 5 19.03 -25.02 2.89
C GLY A 5 18.72 -23.53 2.89
N HIS A 6 19.54 -22.74 2.20
CA HIS A 6 19.20 -21.36 1.92
C HIS A 6 17.97 -21.37 0.99
N ASP A 7 16.82 -20.93 1.51
CA ASP A 7 15.62 -20.77 0.69
C ASP A 7 15.93 -19.78 -0.45
N HIS A 8 15.69 -20.21 -1.68
CA HIS A 8 15.87 -19.40 -2.88
C HIS A 8 14.52 -19.05 -3.50
N TYR A 9 14.34 -17.78 -3.85
CA TYR A 9 13.15 -17.27 -4.52
C TYR A 9 13.50 -16.62 -5.85
N LYS A 10 12.64 -16.74 -6.86
CA LYS A 10 12.83 -15.99 -8.10
C LYS A 10 12.72 -14.49 -7.84
N THR A 11 11.85 -14.08 -6.92
CA THR A 11 11.69 -12.67 -6.54
C THR A 11 11.33 -12.49 -5.08
N LEU A 12 12.06 -11.58 -4.44
CA LEU A 12 11.68 -11.05 -3.13
C LEU A 12 10.95 -9.73 -3.33
N ILE A 13 9.76 -9.63 -2.76
CA ILE A 13 8.88 -8.46 -2.81
C ILE A 13 8.95 -7.78 -1.45
N CYS A 14 9.42 -6.53 -1.42
CA CYS A 14 9.47 -5.73 -0.20
C CYS A 14 8.15 -4.97 -0.05
N GLY A 15 7.41 -5.29 1.02
CA GLY A 15 6.09 -4.75 1.33
C GLY A 15 4.96 -5.62 0.81
N ALA A 16 4.04 -6.01 1.70
CA ALA A 16 2.74 -6.58 1.33
C ALA A 16 1.75 -5.47 0.96
N THR A 17 2.19 -4.52 0.13
CA THR A 17 1.35 -3.45 -0.42
C THR A 17 0.43 -3.99 -1.51
N LEU A 18 -0.57 -3.24 -1.96
CA LEU A 18 -1.44 -3.66 -3.07
C LEU A 18 -0.62 -4.02 -4.31
N SER A 19 0.36 -3.20 -4.72
CA SER A 19 1.27 -3.57 -5.82
C SER A 19 2.12 -4.81 -5.51
N GLY A 20 2.60 -4.98 -4.27
CA GLY A 20 3.35 -6.16 -3.87
C GLY A 20 2.51 -7.45 -3.94
N ILE A 21 1.26 -7.38 -3.46
CA ILE A 21 0.28 -8.47 -3.51
C ILE A 21 -0.04 -8.83 -4.95
N GLY A 22 -0.28 -7.82 -5.80
CA GLY A 22 -0.54 -8.04 -7.23
C GLY A 22 0.62 -8.77 -7.91
N ALA A 23 1.85 -8.33 -7.66
CA ALA A 23 3.04 -8.97 -8.18
C ALA A 23 3.21 -10.41 -7.66
N ALA A 24 2.91 -10.66 -6.39
CA ALA A 24 2.98 -12.00 -5.82
C ALA A 24 1.93 -12.95 -6.43
N LEU A 25 0.70 -12.47 -6.63
CA LEU A 25 -0.41 -13.24 -7.21
C LEU A 25 -0.17 -13.63 -8.68
N ALA A 26 0.65 -12.86 -9.41
CA ALA A 26 1.05 -13.21 -10.77
C ALA A 26 2.01 -14.41 -10.82
N ALA A 27 2.69 -14.74 -9.73
CA ALA A 27 3.74 -15.76 -9.69
C ALA A 27 3.92 -16.41 -8.30
N PRO A 28 2.84 -16.95 -7.70
CA PRO A 28 2.75 -17.22 -6.26
C PRO A 28 3.82 -18.20 -5.74
N GLU A 29 4.18 -19.21 -6.53
CA GLU A 29 5.14 -20.25 -6.15
C GLU A 29 6.60 -19.77 -6.15
N SER A 30 6.86 -18.60 -6.74
CA SER A 30 8.22 -18.10 -7.00
C SER A 30 8.55 -16.80 -6.26
N ALA A 31 7.61 -16.28 -5.48
CA ALA A 31 7.69 -15.01 -4.79
C ALA A 31 7.73 -15.17 -3.26
N LEU A 32 8.59 -14.40 -2.61
CA LEU A 32 8.55 -14.18 -1.17
C LEU A 32 8.14 -12.73 -0.91
N VAL A 33 7.02 -12.51 -0.22
CA VAL A 33 6.62 -11.18 0.26
C VAL A 33 7.14 -10.98 1.68
N VAL A 34 7.85 -9.87 1.91
CA VAL A 34 8.35 -9.48 3.24
C VAL A 34 7.67 -8.18 3.65
N GLU A 35 6.94 -8.20 4.76
CA GLU A 35 6.21 -7.06 5.30
C GLU A 35 6.59 -6.85 6.76
N ARG A 36 6.90 -5.59 7.09
CA ARG A 36 7.30 -5.20 8.44
C ARG A 36 6.14 -5.12 9.42
N SER A 37 4.93 -4.87 8.93
CA SER A 37 3.73 -4.76 9.76
C SER A 37 3.00 -6.09 9.90
N ALA A 38 1.91 -6.07 10.67
CA ALA A 38 1.02 -7.22 10.85
C ALA A 38 -0.09 -7.29 9.78
N ALA A 39 -0.14 -6.35 8.83
CA ALA A 39 -1.26 -6.17 7.92
C ALA A 39 -0.81 -6.07 6.47
N VAL A 40 -1.71 -6.40 5.55
CA VAL A 40 -1.48 -6.28 4.10
C VAL A 40 -2.26 -5.10 3.54
N GLY A 41 -1.72 -4.39 2.56
CA GLY A 41 -2.35 -3.22 1.95
C GLY A 41 -2.47 -2.00 2.89
N GLN A 42 -1.66 -1.96 3.95
CA GLN A 42 -1.68 -0.90 4.97
C GLN A 42 -1.51 0.50 4.37
N GLU A 43 -0.81 0.62 3.24
CA GLU A 43 -0.52 1.91 2.61
C GLU A 43 -1.78 2.62 2.11
N PHE A 44 -2.87 1.89 1.86
CA PHE A 44 -4.20 2.46 1.62
C PHE A 44 -5.11 2.29 2.84
N ILE A 45 -5.11 1.11 3.46
CA ILE A 45 -6.06 0.76 4.52
C ILE A 45 -5.78 1.54 5.81
N GLU A 46 -4.55 1.48 6.30
CA GLU A 46 -4.16 2.12 7.56
C GLU A 46 -3.82 3.61 7.42
N SER A 47 -3.71 4.09 6.18
CA SER A 47 -3.63 5.52 5.87
C SER A 47 -4.99 6.16 5.61
N PHE A 48 -6.08 5.39 5.65
CA PHE A 48 -7.43 5.84 5.26
C PHE A 48 -7.43 6.58 3.91
N ASN A 49 -6.73 6.04 2.90
CA ASN A 49 -6.74 6.56 1.54
C ASN A 49 -7.67 5.71 0.67
N PRO A 50 -8.93 6.14 0.43
CA PRO A 50 -9.89 5.33 -0.30
C PRO A 50 -9.69 5.42 -1.82
N GLY A 51 -8.68 6.17 -2.26
CA GLY A 51 -8.40 6.52 -3.64
C GLY A 51 -8.79 7.96 -3.98
N ARG A 52 -8.31 8.46 -5.13
CA ARG A 52 -8.58 9.82 -5.63
C ARG A 52 -9.67 9.82 -6.69
N ASN A 53 -10.59 10.77 -6.61
CA ASN A 53 -11.57 11.03 -7.67
C ASN A 53 -10.86 11.39 -8.99
N GLY A 54 -11.38 10.92 -10.12
CA GLY A 54 -10.87 11.19 -11.46
C GLY A 54 -11.27 10.11 -12.47
N ASP A 55 -10.60 10.12 -13.63
CA ASP A 55 -10.84 9.13 -14.68
C ASP A 55 -10.57 7.72 -14.18
N ALA A 56 -11.40 6.78 -14.64
CA ALA A 56 -11.23 5.37 -14.34
C ALA A 56 -9.86 4.90 -14.83
N PRO A 57 -9.09 4.18 -13.99
CA PRO A 57 -7.80 3.64 -14.41
C PRO A 57 -7.99 2.63 -15.54
N SER A 58 -7.03 2.57 -16.45
CA SER A 58 -6.93 1.46 -17.41
C SER A 58 -6.47 0.22 -16.66
N LEU A 59 -7.30 -0.82 -16.62
CA LEU A 59 -7.03 -2.06 -15.91
C LEU A 59 -6.76 -3.20 -16.90
N SER A 60 -5.92 -4.14 -16.51
CA SER A 60 -5.81 -5.44 -17.18
C SER A 60 -7.02 -6.34 -16.86
N GLY A 61 -7.10 -7.51 -17.51
CA GLY A 61 -8.12 -8.51 -17.18
C GLY A 61 -8.11 -8.94 -15.71
N PHE A 62 -6.93 -8.95 -15.06
CA PHE A 62 -6.81 -9.20 -13.63
C PHE A 62 -7.45 -8.09 -12.80
N GLY A 63 -7.13 -6.82 -13.09
CA GLY A 63 -7.72 -5.67 -12.41
C GLY A 63 -9.23 -5.61 -12.55
N TYR A 64 -9.78 -5.91 -13.74
CA TYR A 64 -11.23 -6.01 -13.92
C TYR A 64 -11.87 -7.14 -13.10
N SER A 65 -11.22 -8.31 -13.06
CA SER A 65 -11.66 -9.44 -12.22
C SER A 65 -11.65 -9.07 -10.72
N PHE A 66 -10.58 -8.41 -10.26
CA PHE A 66 -10.49 -7.93 -8.88
C PHE A 66 -11.56 -6.89 -8.55
N ALA A 67 -11.77 -5.90 -9.43
CA ALA A 67 -12.82 -4.91 -9.27
C ALA A 67 -14.22 -5.56 -9.22
N ALA A 68 -14.47 -6.57 -10.05
CA ALA A 68 -15.74 -7.32 -10.05
C ALA A 68 -15.97 -8.05 -8.72
N GLU A 69 -14.94 -8.68 -8.14
CA GLU A 69 -15.03 -9.27 -6.81
C GLU A 69 -15.37 -8.23 -5.74
N LEU A 70 -14.68 -7.08 -5.75
CA LEU A 70 -14.97 -6.01 -4.79
C LEU A 70 -16.42 -5.51 -4.92
N ARG A 71 -16.96 -5.41 -6.14
CA ARG A 71 -18.37 -5.06 -6.36
C ARG A 71 -19.32 -6.12 -5.82
N GLN A 72 -19.04 -7.40 -6.09
CA GLN A 72 -19.85 -8.52 -5.60
C GLN A 72 -19.92 -8.54 -4.06
N ARG A 73 -18.85 -8.11 -3.39
CA ARG A 73 -18.75 -7.99 -1.93
C ARG A 73 -19.26 -6.63 -1.39
N ASN A 74 -19.81 -5.77 -2.24
CA ASN A 74 -20.25 -4.40 -1.91
C ASN A 74 -19.13 -3.49 -1.34
N LEU A 75 -17.88 -3.72 -1.74
CA LEU A 75 -16.71 -2.97 -1.28
C LEU A 75 -16.33 -1.81 -2.22
N THR A 76 -16.84 -1.79 -3.44
CA THR A 76 -16.68 -0.66 -4.38
C THR A 76 -17.99 -0.41 -5.13
N GLY A 77 -18.11 0.75 -5.78
CA GLY A 77 -19.29 1.13 -6.55
C GLY A 77 -19.28 0.58 -7.99
N PRO A 78 -20.30 0.94 -8.80
CA PRO A 78 -20.33 0.58 -10.23
C PRO A 78 -19.19 1.24 -11.02
N ALA A 79 -19.00 2.56 -10.87
CA ALA A 79 -17.77 3.23 -11.28
C ALA A 79 -16.60 2.72 -10.41
N ILE A 80 -15.37 2.74 -10.92
CA ILE A 80 -14.19 2.51 -10.06
C ILE A 80 -14.12 3.69 -9.09
N ALA A 81 -14.82 3.51 -7.98
CA ALA A 81 -15.14 4.50 -6.97
C ALA A 81 -14.36 4.16 -5.69
N PRO A 82 -14.41 5.02 -4.67
CA PRO A 82 -13.69 4.79 -3.43
C PRO A 82 -13.96 3.39 -2.86
N VAL A 83 -12.91 2.72 -2.38
CA VAL A 83 -13.00 1.36 -1.84
C VAL A 83 -13.30 1.39 -0.34
N HIS A 84 -14.17 0.49 0.13
CA HIS A 84 -14.37 0.26 1.56
C HIS A 84 -13.13 -0.42 2.15
N LEU A 85 -12.23 0.40 2.69
CA LEU A 85 -10.90 -0.02 3.14
C LEU A 85 -10.92 -1.12 4.22
N PRO A 86 -11.76 -1.06 5.27
CA PRO A 86 -11.82 -2.14 6.25
C PRO A 86 -12.19 -3.49 5.64
N GLY A 87 -13.14 -3.49 4.69
CA GLY A 87 -13.55 -4.72 3.99
C GLY A 87 -12.56 -5.19 2.92
N LEU A 88 -11.61 -4.36 2.49
CA LEU A 88 -10.57 -4.74 1.53
C LEU A 88 -9.56 -5.73 2.15
N HIS A 89 -9.17 -5.53 3.40
CA HIS A 89 -8.16 -6.36 4.09
C HIS A 89 -8.45 -7.88 4.02
N PRO A 90 -9.64 -8.39 4.40
CA PRO A 90 -9.93 -9.82 4.34
C PRO A 90 -9.94 -10.37 2.90
N VAL A 91 -10.26 -9.56 1.89
CA VAL A 91 -10.18 -9.99 0.48
C VAL A 91 -8.74 -10.22 0.05
N LEU A 92 -7.84 -9.30 0.42
CA LEU A 92 -6.41 -9.44 0.16
C LEU A 92 -5.83 -10.67 0.85
N CYS A 93 -6.14 -10.86 2.13
CA CYS A 93 -5.72 -12.04 2.89
C CYS A 93 -6.20 -13.33 2.24
N ARG A 94 -7.49 -13.40 1.86
CA ARG A 94 -8.07 -14.57 1.20
C ARG A 94 -7.35 -14.89 -0.11
N ARG A 95 -7.08 -13.90 -0.96
CA ARG A 95 -6.36 -14.10 -2.23
C ARG A 95 -4.95 -14.64 -2.04
N LEU A 96 -4.19 -14.10 -1.08
CA LEU A 96 -2.86 -14.58 -0.76
C LEU A 96 -2.88 -16.03 -0.25
N LEU A 97 -3.83 -16.36 0.63
CA LEU A 97 -4.01 -17.71 1.17
C LEU A 97 -4.42 -18.72 0.10
N ASP A 98 -5.42 -18.40 -0.71
CA ASP A 98 -5.93 -19.29 -1.76
C ASP A 98 -4.86 -19.55 -2.83
N ALA A 99 -4.05 -18.53 -3.16
CA ALA A 99 -2.91 -18.65 -4.08
C ALA A 99 -1.65 -19.26 -3.43
N ARG A 100 -1.66 -19.50 -2.11
CA ARG A 100 -0.52 -20.03 -1.33
C ARG A 100 0.76 -19.19 -1.49
N VAL A 101 0.62 -17.86 -1.56
CA VAL A 101 1.76 -16.96 -1.61
C VAL A 101 2.56 -17.06 -0.30
N HIS A 102 3.89 -17.12 -0.39
CA HIS A 102 4.76 -17.08 0.78
C HIS A 102 4.87 -15.63 1.29
N VAL A 103 4.30 -15.36 2.47
CA VAL A 103 4.29 -14.03 3.09
C VAL A 103 4.90 -14.10 4.48
N LEU A 104 5.84 -13.20 4.78
CA LEU A 104 6.40 -12.99 6.11
C LEU A 104 5.94 -11.62 6.62
N LEU A 105 5.00 -11.64 7.55
CA LEU A 105 4.59 -10.46 8.30
C LEU A 105 5.56 -10.21 9.45
N LEU A 106 5.51 -9.01 10.04
CA LEU A 106 6.35 -8.61 11.17
C LEU A 106 7.84 -8.94 10.95
N THR A 107 8.31 -8.76 9.72
CA THR A 107 9.65 -9.12 9.28
C THR A 107 10.33 -7.90 8.65
N GLU A 108 11.47 -7.51 9.23
CA GLU A 108 12.30 -6.41 8.75
C GLU A 108 13.36 -6.91 7.79
N ILE A 109 13.67 -6.09 6.78
CA ILE A 109 14.83 -6.28 5.91
C ILE A 109 15.98 -5.48 6.51
N LEU A 110 17.03 -6.17 6.96
CA LEU A 110 18.19 -5.53 7.55
C LEU A 110 19.18 -5.08 6.47
N GLN A 111 19.46 -5.96 5.51
CA GLN A 111 20.43 -5.72 4.46
C GLN A 111 20.09 -6.50 3.19
N ILE A 112 20.40 -5.91 2.04
CA ILE A 112 20.40 -6.58 0.74
C ILE A 112 21.82 -6.46 0.17
N ARG A 113 22.43 -7.60 -0.16
CA ARG A 113 23.75 -7.69 -0.80
C ARG A 113 23.60 -8.28 -2.20
N GLN A 114 24.19 -7.63 -3.19
CA GLN A 114 24.23 -8.15 -4.55
C GLN A 114 25.35 -9.17 -4.70
N HIS A 115 25.08 -10.25 -5.44
CA HIS A 115 26.04 -11.26 -5.85
C HIS A 115 25.95 -11.48 -7.37
N SER A 116 26.87 -12.26 -7.94
CA SER A 116 26.93 -12.52 -9.38
C SER A 116 25.68 -13.17 -9.98
N SER A 117 24.83 -13.80 -9.15
CA SER A 117 23.63 -14.53 -9.58
C SER A 117 22.34 -14.07 -8.90
N GLY A 118 22.31 -12.84 -8.36
CA GLY A 118 21.14 -12.28 -7.69
C GLY A 118 21.48 -11.57 -6.38
N PHE A 119 20.66 -11.80 -5.36
CA PHE A 119 20.70 -11.06 -4.10
C PHE A 119 20.68 -12.01 -2.90
N GLU A 120 21.46 -11.65 -1.88
CA GLU A 120 21.35 -12.19 -0.53
C GLU A 120 20.61 -11.16 0.33
N VAL A 121 19.57 -11.60 1.03
CA VAL A 121 18.72 -10.72 1.84
C VAL A 121 18.68 -11.21 3.28
N GLU A 122 19.13 -10.35 4.19
CA GLU A 122 19.09 -10.59 5.63
C GLU A 122 17.78 -10.06 6.22
N LEU A 123 17.05 -10.97 6.87
CA LEU A 123 15.73 -10.74 7.43
C LEU A 123 15.77 -10.90 8.95
N TYR A 124 14.98 -10.10 9.65
CA TYR A 124 14.79 -10.20 11.10
C TYR A 124 13.32 -10.25 11.48
N ASN A 125 12.95 -11.24 12.29
CA ASN A 125 11.62 -11.34 12.88
C ASN A 125 11.67 -12.04 14.25
N ALA A 126 10.52 -12.44 14.79
CA ALA A 126 10.42 -13.11 16.09
C ALA A 126 11.25 -14.40 16.21
N SER A 127 11.62 -15.03 15.08
CA SER A 127 12.47 -16.23 15.04
C SER A 127 13.97 -15.91 14.98
N GLY A 128 14.36 -14.63 14.99
CA GLY A 128 15.74 -14.17 14.89
C GLY A 128 16.14 -13.71 13.49
N ILE A 129 17.44 -13.68 13.25
CA ILE A 129 18.03 -13.30 11.95
C ILE A 129 18.11 -14.53 11.06
N ARG A 130 17.75 -14.37 9.78
CA ARG A 130 17.94 -15.39 8.76
C ARG A 130 18.26 -14.79 7.41
N THR A 131 18.85 -15.59 6.54
CA THR A 131 19.25 -15.18 5.20
C THR A 131 18.49 -15.98 4.15
N VAL A 132 17.92 -15.28 3.17
CA VAL A 132 17.33 -15.87 1.96
C VAL A 132 18.06 -15.36 0.72
N THR A 133 17.94 -16.07 -0.40
CA THR A 133 18.46 -15.59 -1.69
C THR A 133 17.32 -15.31 -2.66
N ALA A 134 17.51 -14.31 -3.51
CA ALA A 134 16.53 -13.93 -4.52
C ALA A 134 17.19 -13.62 -5.85
N GLY A 135 16.57 -14.03 -6.96
CA GLY A 135 17.01 -13.61 -8.30
C GLY A 135 16.75 -12.12 -8.56
N ARG A 136 15.68 -11.56 -7.97
CA ARG A 136 15.23 -10.17 -8.16
C ARG A 136 14.67 -9.57 -6.89
N ILE A 137 14.74 -8.24 -6.79
CA ILE A 137 14.08 -7.44 -5.75
C ILE A 137 13.02 -6.54 -6.38
N LEU A 138 11.80 -6.61 -5.87
CA LEU A 138 10.73 -5.66 -6.15
C LEU A 138 10.32 -4.98 -4.86
N ASP A 139 10.73 -3.73 -4.68
CA ASP A 139 10.24 -2.91 -3.57
C ASP A 139 8.94 -2.23 -3.94
N THR A 140 7.92 -2.37 -3.12
CA THR A 140 6.61 -1.73 -3.35
C THR A 140 6.21 -0.76 -2.24
N THR A 141 7.10 -0.56 -1.27
CA THR A 141 6.86 0.27 -0.10
C THR A 141 6.94 1.75 -0.42
N THR A 142 6.23 2.57 0.37
CA THR A 142 6.29 4.04 0.28
C THR A 142 7.70 4.58 0.56
N SER A 143 8.44 3.96 1.49
CA SER A 143 9.74 4.48 1.98
C SER A 143 10.96 3.81 1.36
N ARG A 144 10.77 2.96 0.34
CA ARG A 144 11.85 2.23 -0.33
C ARG A 144 12.72 1.45 0.68
N VAL A 145 12.09 0.54 1.43
CA VAL A 145 12.73 -0.21 2.51
C VAL A 145 13.86 -1.14 2.03
N SER A 146 13.86 -1.53 0.75
CA SER A 146 14.92 -2.34 0.16
C SER A 146 16.29 -1.64 0.18
N ARG A 147 16.32 -0.30 0.26
CA ARG A 147 17.55 0.49 0.40
C ARG A 147 17.59 1.20 1.77
N PRO A 148 17.89 0.51 2.88
CA PRO A 148 17.85 1.10 4.23
C PRO A 148 18.73 2.34 4.40
N ALA A 149 19.89 2.40 3.72
CA ALA A 149 20.81 3.53 3.78
C ALA A 149 20.36 4.75 2.93
N ASP A 150 19.35 4.56 2.07
CA ASP A 150 18.83 5.57 1.14
C ASP A 150 17.31 5.42 1.06
N ARG A 151 16.62 5.60 2.20
CA ARG A 151 15.15 5.54 2.25
C ARG A 151 14.55 6.73 1.51
N PHE A 152 13.48 6.48 0.77
CA PHE A 152 12.75 7.56 0.11
C PHE A 152 11.97 8.36 1.16
N GLN A 153 12.09 9.68 1.10
CA GLN A 153 11.32 10.61 1.92
C GLN A 153 10.30 11.33 1.03
N PRO A 154 8.99 11.08 1.21
CA PRO A 154 7.96 11.79 0.48
C PRO A 154 7.93 13.29 0.82
N ASP A 155 7.94 14.15 -0.21
CA ASP A 155 7.84 15.60 -0.05
C ASP A 155 6.46 16.07 0.44
N LYS A 156 5.43 15.25 0.19
CA LYS A 156 4.05 15.52 0.63
C LYS A 156 3.50 14.34 1.39
N ARG A 157 3.02 14.62 2.60
CA ARG A 157 2.44 13.65 3.52
C ARG A 157 1.15 14.19 4.11
N SER A 158 0.23 13.30 4.48
CA SER A 158 -0.95 13.68 5.26
C SER A 158 -1.22 12.67 6.37
N LEU A 159 -1.74 13.17 7.50
CA LEU A 159 -2.36 12.35 8.52
C LEU A 159 -3.86 12.37 8.32
N ASN A 160 -4.47 11.20 8.11
CA ASN A 160 -5.89 11.12 7.80
C ASN A 160 -6.68 10.63 9.03
N ALA A 161 -7.95 11.00 9.11
CA ALA A 161 -8.85 10.53 10.15
C ALA A 161 -10.26 10.29 9.60
N TYR A 162 -10.92 9.24 10.09
CA TYR A 162 -12.34 9.07 9.88
C TYR A 162 -13.10 10.07 10.75
N ILE A 163 -14.09 10.72 10.16
CA ILE A 163 -15.01 11.62 10.84
C ILE A 163 -16.44 11.14 10.65
N HIS A 164 -17.29 11.40 11.63
CA HIS A 164 -18.71 11.06 11.56
C HIS A 164 -19.56 12.19 12.14
N THR A 165 -20.85 12.17 11.81
CA THR A 165 -21.88 13.07 12.33
C THR A 165 -23.11 12.23 12.64
N ASP A 166 -23.83 12.57 13.70
CA ASP A 166 -25.10 11.92 14.05
C ASP A 166 -26.28 12.48 13.23
N ILE A 167 -26.03 13.50 12.40
CA ILE A 167 -27.03 14.09 11.52
C ILE A 167 -27.17 13.22 10.28
N ALA A 168 -28.26 12.44 10.23
CA ALA A 168 -28.54 11.53 9.13
C ALA A 168 -28.62 12.24 7.78
N GLY A 169 -27.95 11.68 6.77
CA GLY A 169 -27.96 12.20 5.40
C GLY A 169 -27.13 13.48 5.19
N GLN A 170 -26.41 13.96 6.21
CA GLN A 170 -25.49 15.07 6.04
C GLN A 170 -24.31 14.64 5.16
N GLY A 171 -24.20 15.22 3.97
CA GLY A 171 -23.06 15.04 3.09
C GLY A 171 -21.81 15.77 3.62
N LEU A 172 -20.66 15.51 2.98
CA LEU A 172 -19.41 16.21 3.31
C LEU A 172 -19.59 17.73 3.21
N PRO A 173 -19.18 18.49 4.24
CA PRO A 173 -19.17 19.93 4.15
C PRO A 173 -18.09 20.37 3.17
N ALA A 174 -18.30 21.52 2.52
CA ALA A 174 -17.25 22.20 1.79
C ALA A 174 -16.37 22.95 2.81
N ALA A 175 -15.34 22.28 3.33
CA ALA A 175 -14.26 22.97 4.06
C ALA A 175 -13.22 23.46 3.04
N SER A 176 -12.79 24.71 3.19
CA SER A 176 -11.85 25.37 2.28
C SER A 176 -10.55 25.79 2.97
N ASP A 177 -10.24 25.21 4.13
CA ASP A 177 -9.03 25.54 4.87
C ASP A 177 -7.79 25.02 4.13
N PRO A 178 -6.76 25.87 3.92
CA PRO A 178 -5.49 25.42 3.38
C PRO A 178 -4.91 24.27 4.21
N GLY A 179 -4.54 23.18 3.55
CA GLY A 179 -3.97 22.00 4.21
C GLY A 179 -4.99 20.96 4.68
N VAL A 180 -6.29 21.21 4.52
CA VAL A 180 -7.36 20.26 4.86
C VAL A 180 -8.11 19.82 3.61
N GLU A 181 -8.23 18.51 3.42
CA GLU A 181 -9.08 17.92 2.39
C GLU A 181 -10.14 17.04 3.05
N LEU A 182 -11.38 17.12 2.57
CA LEU A 182 -12.48 16.27 2.99
C LEU A 182 -12.84 15.32 1.85
N VAL A 183 -12.82 14.02 2.13
CA VAL A 183 -12.95 12.96 1.12
C VAL A 183 -14.08 12.00 1.51
N GLN A 184 -14.88 11.60 0.52
CA GLN A 184 -15.89 10.55 0.67
C GLN A 184 -15.25 9.17 0.53
N GLY A 185 -15.55 8.28 1.46
CA GLY A 185 -15.28 6.85 1.35
C GLY A 185 -16.27 6.13 0.45
N ARG A 186 -16.40 4.81 0.63
CA ARG A 186 -17.29 3.97 -0.18
C ARG A 186 -18.75 4.16 0.18
N PHE A 187 -19.04 4.30 1.47
CA PHE A 187 -20.41 4.48 1.96
C PHE A 187 -20.68 5.97 2.24
N SER A 188 -21.96 6.35 2.17
CA SER A 188 -22.40 7.71 2.47
C SER A 188 -22.13 8.15 3.91
N ALA A 189 -21.84 7.22 4.82
CA ALA A 189 -21.43 7.52 6.19
C ALA A 189 -19.91 7.57 6.37
N GLU A 190 -19.13 7.21 5.36
CA GLU A 190 -17.67 7.17 5.43
C GLU A 190 -17.08 8.50 4.97
N HIS A 191 -16.56 9.26 5.92
CA HIS A 191 -16.01 10.56 5.66
C HIS A 191 -14.60 10.63 6.25
N ILE A 192 -13.68 11.18 5.48
CA ILE A 192 -12.26 11.22 5.83
C ILE A 192 -11.81 12.66 5.76
N ILE A 193 -11.16 13.13 6.83
CA ILE A 193 -10.37 14.35 6.79
C ILE A 193 -8.90 13.98 6.53
N LYS A 194 -8.26 14.70 5.62
CA LYS A 194 -6.82 14.60 5.36
C LYS A 194 -6.16 15.88 5.82
N TRP A 195 -5.25 15.76 6.78
CA TRP A 195 -4.46 16.86 7.32
C TRP A 195 -3.08 16.85 6.68
N THR A 196 -2.78 17.85 5.87
CA THR A 196 -1.48 18.01 5.22
C THR A 196 -0.41 18.28 6.26
N LEU A 197 0.73 17.61 6.11
CA LEU A 197 1.88 17.72 7.01
C LEU A 197 2.96 18.60 6.40
N GLU A 198 3.70 19.28 7.26
CA GLU A 198 4.96 19.90 6.88
C GLU A 198 6.04 18.84 6.63
N ALA A 199 7.07 19.20 5.87
CA ALA A 199 8.11 18.28 5.42
C ALA A 199 8.80 17.55 6.60
N ASP A 200 9.00 18.24 7.73
CA ASP A 200 9.71 17.74 8.91
C ASP A 200 8.78 17.19 10.01
N ASP A 201 7.45 17.17 9.80
CA ASP A 201 6.52 16.69 10.81
C ASP A 201 6.74 15.20 11.12
N ASP A 202 6.98 14.91 12.39
CA ASP A 202 7.00 13.57 12.95
C ASP A 202 5.60 13.18 13.47
N TRP A 203 5.49 11.99 14.08
CA TRP A 203 4.22 11.49 14.61
C TRP A 203 3.60 12.39 15.69
N PRO A 204 4.33 12.80 16.75
CA PRO A 204 3.85 13.77 17.72
C PRO A 204 3.38 15.09 17.09
N ALA A 205 4.17 15.69 16.18
CA ALA A 205 3.84 16.95 15.54
C ALA A 205 2.57 16.83 14.69
N ALA A 206 2.50 15.80 13.83
CA ALA A 206 1.34 15.53 12.98
C ALA A 206 0.04 15.36 13.78
N ARG A 207 0.07 14.56 14.86
CA ARG A 207 -1.10 14.35 15.72
C ARG A 207 -1.51 15.62 16.45
N LYS A 208 -0.56 16.37 16.98
CA LYS A 208 -0.83 17.65 17.63
C LYS A 208 -1.46 18.63 16.65
N GLY A 209 -0.95 18.71 15.41
CA GLY A 209 -1.48 19.56 14.34
C GLY A 209 -2.95 19.23 14.03
N LEU A 210 -3.24 17.97 13.68
CA LEU A 210 -4.60 17.51 13.41
C LEU A 210 -5.57 17.80 14.57
N LEU A 211 -5.18 17.47 15.81
CA LEU A 211 -6.05 17.67 16.97
C LEU A 211 -6.25 19.16 17.32
N SER A 212 -5.23 19.99 17.09
CA SER A 212 -5.34 21.45 17.30
C SER A 212 -6.26 22.08 16.26
N TYR A 213 -6.16 21.65 14.99
CA TYR A 213 -7.12 22.03 13.97
C TYR A 213 -8.52 21.57 14.35
N TRP A 214 -8.68 20.31 14.77
CA TRP A 214 -9.98 19.76 15.14
C TRP A 214 -10.62 20.51 16.32
N HIS A 215 -9.83 20.90 17.30
CA HIS A 215 -10.31 21.71 18.43
C HIS A 215 -10.83 23.08 17.98
N ASN A 216 -10.12 23.73 17.06
CA ASN A 216 -10.44 25.06 16.52
C ASN A 216 -11.21 25.02 15.20
N ARG A 217 -11.85 23.89 14.89
CA ARG A 217 -12.45 23.62 13.57
C ARG A 217 -13.53 24.65 13.21
N PRO A 218 -13.72 24.94 11.91
CA PRO A 218 -14.79 25.80 11.43
C PRO A 218 -16.18 25.36 11.90
N SER A 219 -17.12 26.31 11.92
CA SER A 219 -18.51 26.06 12.33
C SER A 219 -19.18 24.91 11.57
N VAL A 220 -18.87 24.76 10.28
CA VAL A 220 -19.39 23.67 9.42
C VAL A 220 -18.94 22.27 9.87
N LEU A 221 -17.83 22.17 10.61
CA LEU A 221 -17.31 20.92 11.18
C LEU A 221 -17.69 20.71 12.65
N LEU A 222 -18.38 21.65 13.30
CA LEU A 222 -18.80 21.49 14.71
C LEU A 222 -19.66 20.24 14.95
N PRO A 223 -20.62 19.88 14.07
CA PRO A 223 -21.44 18.67 14.25
C PRO A 223 -20.65 17.35 14.09
N TRP A 224 -19.41 17.42 13.61
CA TRP A 224 -18.60 16.25 13.28
C TRP A 224 -17.68 15.87 14.44
N THR A 225 -17.38 14.58 14.56
CA THR A 225 -16.44 14.00 15.53
C THR A 225 -15.42 13.09 14.83
N ILE A 226 -14.17 13.07 15.31
CA ILE A 226 -13.16 12.09 14.87
C ILE A 226 -13.51 10.72 15.45
N ALA A 227 -13.72 9.73 14.58
CA ALA A 227 -13.94 8.34 14.97
C ALA A 227 -12.62 7.57 15.13
N ALA A 228 -11.66 7.82 14.24
CA ALA A 228 -10.37 7.13 14.24
C ALA A 228 -9.31 7.97 13.52
N ILE A 229 -8.05 7.84 13.93
CA ILE A 229 -6.89 8.46 13.28
C ILE A 229 -6.04 7.35 12.67
N ALA A 230 -5.57 7.56 11.44
CA ALA A 230 -4.72 6.63 10.69
C ALA A 230 -3.43 6.29 11.45
N SER A 231 -2.99 5.03 11.34
CA SER A 231 -1.72 4.53 11.89
C SER A 231 -0.55 4.67 10.91
N VAL A 232 -0.82 5.02 9.66
CA VAL A 232 0.17 5.24 8.61
C VAL A 232 -0.09 6.59 7.94
N PHE A 233 0.95 7.37 7.67
CA PHE A 233 0.80 8.59 6.86
C PHE A 233 0.40 8.22 5.43
N ASP A 234 -0.51 8.97 4.82
CA ASP A 234 -0.65 8.99 3.36
C ASP A 234 0.49 9.81 2.76
N SER A 235 0.94 9.48 1.55
CA SER A 235 2.15 10.10 1.00
C SER A 235 2.19 10.06 -0.52
N ASP A 236 2.68 11.14 -1.12
CA ASP A 236 2.95 11.18 -2.55
C ASP A 236 4.29 10.51 -2.85
N VAL A 237 4.28 9.59 -3.80
CA VAL A 237 5.47 8.87 -4.25
C VAL A 237 5.46 8.82 -5.78
N PRO A 238 6.62 8.66 -6.44
CA PRO A 238 6.70 8.55 -7.88
C PRO A 238 5.79 7.44 -8.41
N ARG A 239 5.08 7.70 -9.50
CA ARG A 239 4.25 6.69 -10.16
C ARG A 239 5.09 5.81 -11.08
N GLY A 240 4.72 4.52 -11.15
CA GLY A 240 5.31 3.57 -12.09
C GLY A 240 6.64 2.99 -11.63
N LEU A 241 7.16 2.06 -12.43
CA LEU A 241 8.37 1.31 -12.13
C LEU A 241 9.61 2.21 -12.22
N GLN A 242 10.35 2.28 -11.12
CA GLN A 242 11.67 2.87 -11.04
C GLN A 242 12.71 1.74 -11.06
N ILE A 243 13.71 1.84 -11.93
CA ILE A 243 14.80 0.87 -12.05
C ILE A 243 16.01 1.44 -11.29
N PHE A 244 16.54 0.70 -10.31
CA PHE A 244 17.78 1.09 -9.65
C PHE A 244 18.99 0.46 -10.32
N MET A 245 18.88 -0.83 -10.62
CA MET A 245 19.85 -1.60 -11.38
C MET A 245 19.16 -2.84 -11.93
N ASP A 246 19.91 -3.64 -12.68
CA ASP A 246 19.44 -4.91 -13.20
C ASP A 246 18.83 -5.75 -12.06
N ASP A 247 17.61 -6.24 -12.29
CA ASP A 247 16.86 -7.08 -11.37
C ASP A 247 16.49 -6.45 -10.00
N TRP A 248 16.67 -5.15 -9.81
CA TRP A 248 16.23 -4.42 -8.62
C TRP A 248 15.37 -3.19 -8.97
N PHE A 249 14.10 -3.28 -8.57
CA PHE A 249 13.07 -2.32 -8.94
C PHE A 249 12.35 -1.73 -7.73
N TRP A 250 11.76 -0.56 -7.93
CA TRP A 250 10.82 0.07 -7.00
C TRP A 250 9.53 0.46 -7.73
N LEU A 251 8.41 -0.10 -7.28
CA LEU A 251 7.07 0.13 -7.79
C LEU A 251 6.17 0.54 -6.60
N PRO A 252 6.29 1.77 -6.11
CA PRO A 252 5.59 2.16 -4.90
C PRO A 252 4.08 2.17 -5.11
N SER A 253 3.37 1.40 -4.29
CA SER A 253 1.92 1.18 -4.43
C SER A 253 1.10 2.49 -4.33
N LYS A 254 1.55 3.45 -3.51
CA LYS A 254 0.93 4.78 -3.38
C LYS A 254 1.12 5.70 -4.59
N GLY A 255 1.94 5.33 -5.57
CA GLY A 255 2.06 6.08 -6.82
C GLY A 255 0.80 5.97 -7.69
N TYR A 256 -0.09 5.05 -7.35
CA TYR A 256 -1.36 4.82 -8.02
C TYR A 256 -2.51 5.48 -7.28
N ARG A 257 -3.53 5.89 -8.04
CA ARG A 257 -4.64 6.71 -7.52
C ARG A 257 -5.65 5.88 -6.74
N GLN A 258 -5.71 4.58 -6.99
CA GLN A 258 -6.77 3.69 -6.52
C GLN A 258 -6.16 2.35 -6.08
N PRO A 259 -6.66 1.70 -5.00
CA PRO A 259 -6.17 0.39 -4.58
C PRO A 259 -6.23 -0.69 -5.67
N VAL A 260 -7.30 -0.66 -6.48
CA VAL A 260 -7.51 -1.58 -7.62
C VAL A 260 -6.47 -1.36 -8.72
N GLU A 261 -6.09 -0.11 -8.97
CA GLU A 261 -5.03 0.21 -9.93
C GLU A 261 -3.69 -0.31 -9.41
N ALA A 262 -3.36 -0.05 -8.14
CA ALA A 262 -2.09 -0.45 -7.55
C ALA A 262 -1.84 -1.96 -7.64
N ILE A 263 -2.84 -2.78 -7.29
CA ILE A 263 -2.73 -4.25 -7.37
C ILE A 263 -2.66 -4.75 -8.81
N ASP A 264 -3.40 -4.16 -9.73
CA ASP A 264 -3.34 -4.53 -11.15
C ASP A 264 -1.96 -4.25 -11.74
N GLN A 265 -1.37 -3.10 -11.40
CA GLN A 265 -0.06 -2.71 -11.91
C GLN A 265 1.05 -3.62 -11.39
N GLY A 266 0.99 -4.02 -10.11
CA GLY A 266 1.86 -5.06 -9.57
C GLY A 266 1.79 -6.37 -10.36
N TYR A 267 0.56 -6.84 -10.64
CA TYR A 267 0.32 -8.06 -11.42
C TYR A 267 0.88 -7.96 -12.85
N VAL A 268 0.56 -6.87 -13.55
CA VAL A 268 1.02 -6.63 -14.93
C VAL A 268 2.53 -6.56 -15.03
N HIS A 269 3.19 -5.83 -14.13
CA HIS A 269 4.64 -5.74 -14.11
C HIS A 269 5.30 -7.11 -13.93
N ARG A 270 4.79 -7.93 -13.00
CA ARG A 270 5.30 -9.29 -12.82
C ARG A 270 5.14 -10.15 -14.08
N ARG A 271 3.96 -10.13 -14.70
CA ARG A 271 3.69 -10.95 -15.91
C ARG A 271 4.58 -10.57 -17.09
N ARG A 272 4.90 -9.28 -17.26
CA ARG A 272 5.83 -8.82 -18.30
C ARG A 272 7.23 -9.42 -18.11
N TRP A 273 7.74 -9.45 -16.87
CA TRP A 273 9.03 -10.07 -16.59
C TRP A 273 9.09 -11.57 -16.86
N GLU A 274 7.96 -12.27 -16.70
CA GLU A 274 7.88 -13.70 -17.02
C GLU A 274 7.90 -13.91 -18.54
N ALA A 275 7.11 -13.14 -19.28
CA ALA A 275 7.09 -13.22 -20.74
C ALA A 275 8.46 -12.90 -21.37
N GLU A 276 9.16 -11.88 -20.85
CA GLU A 276 10.51 -11.52 -21.30
C GLU A 276 11.54 -12.61 -20.97
N ALA A 277 11.42 -13.27 -19.80
CA ALA A 277 12.32 -14.36 -19.40
C ALA A 277 12.09 -15.65 -20.20
N ASP A 278 10.85 -15.88 -20.66
CA ASP A 278 10.48 -17.06 -21.45
C ASP A 278 10.66 -16.86 -22.96
N GLY A 279 11.21 -15.71 -23.40
CA GLY A 279 11.51 -15.42 -24.80
C GLY A 279 10.29 -15.10 -25.67
N VAL A 280 9.15 -14.77 -25.07
CA VAL A 280 7.92 -14.41 -25.78
C VAL A 280 7.92 -12.89 -25.99
N ARG A 281 8.41 -12.44 -27.15
CA ARG A 281 8.24 -11.07 -27.65
C ARG A 281 7.01 -10.96 -28.54
#